data_AF-A0AAE7D6T2-F1
#
_entry.id   AF-A0AAE7D6T2-F1
#
_cell.length_a   1.000
_cell.length_b   1.000
_cell.length_c   1.000
_cell.angle_alpha   90.00
_cell.angle_beta   90.00
_cell.angle_gamma   90.00
#
_symmetry.space_group_name_H-M   'P 1'
#
loop_
_entity.id
_entity.type
_entity.pdbx_description
1 polymer ?
#
loop_
_entity_poly.entity_id
_entity_poly.type
_entity_poly.pdbx_seq_one_letter_code
_entity_poly.pdbx_strand_id
1 'polypeptide(L)'
;MILPKIRDERFITVRRGGTLSDEDHHLLAIWAAAVAHVAAHELGAAAYAIRAAVAAAPENQKEEARVKERQWQLDQLPEKIRALVVDDQRLRNDICWSVFGN
;
A
#
# COMPACT_ATOMS: atom_id res chain seq x y z
N MET A 1 -0.17 18.46 -5.15
CA MET A 1 -1.44 17.93 -4.62
C MET A 1 -1.45 16.44 -4.85
N ILE A 2 -1.51 15.62 -3.79
CA ILE A 2 -1.24 14.16 -3.77
C ILE A 2 -2.48 13.31 -4.14
N LEU A 3 -3.53 13.94 -4.68
CA LEU A 3 -4.70 13.22 -5.17
C LEU A 3 -4.75 13.27 -6.69
N PRO A 4 -5.00 12.14 -7.37
CA PRO A 4 -5.21 12.14 -8.81
C PRO A 4 -6.42 13.04 -9.16
N LYS A 5 -6.33 13.75 -10.29
CA LYS A 5 -7.40 14.63 -10.77
C LYS A 5 -8.72 13.87 -11.03
N ILE A 6 -8.62 12.58 -11.32
CA ILE A 6 -9.74 11.67 -11.56
C ILE A 6 -9.78 10.70 -10.39
N ARG A 7 -10.94 10.57 -9.75
CA ARG A 7 -11.13 9.64 -8.63
C ARG A 7 -11.46 8.25 -9.16
N ASP A 8 -10.89 7.24 -8.52
CA ASP A 8 -11.20 5.84 -8.78
C ASP A 8 -12.60 5.51 -8.23
N GLU A 9 -13.47 4.99 -9.09
CA GLU A 9 -14.88 4.73 -8.80
C GLU A 9 -15.07 3.69 -7.68
N ARG A 10 -14.06 2.86 -7.42
CA ARG A 10 -14.07 1.82 -6.37
C ARG A 10 -14.03 2.39 -4.95
N PHE A 11 -13.66 3.66 -4.78
CA PHE A 11 -13.60 4.34 -3.47
C PHE A 11 -14.80 5.26 -3.21
N ILE A 12 -15.90 5.08 -3.95
CA ILE A 12 -17.15 5.85 -3.77
C ILE A 12 -18.10 5.06 -2.85
N THR A 13 -18.56 5.65 -1.76
CA THR A 13 -19.52 5.02 -0.84
C THR A 13 -20.90 4.82 -1.51
N VAL A 14 -21.67 3.82 -1.10
CA VAL A 14 -22.95 3.37 -1.73
C VAL A 14 -24.01 4.47 -1.87
N ARG A 15 -23.93 5.58 -1.13
CA ARG A 15 -24.80 6.74 -1.38
C ARG A 15 -24.52 7.47 -2.71
N ARG A 16 -23.49 7.04 -3.46
CA ARG A 16 -23.18 7.44 -4.84
C ARG A 16 -22.71 6.27 -5.74
N GLY A 17 -23.08 5.01 -5.43
CA GLY A 17 -23.02 3.90 -6.39
C GLY A 17 -21.74 3.03 -6.46
N GLY A 18 -20.91 2.94 -5.41
CA GLY A 18 -19.80 1.98 -5.36
C GLY A 18 -20.14 0.64 -4.67
N THR A 19 -19.20 -0.32 -4.67
CA THR A 19 -19.39 -1.72 -4.23
C THR A 19 -19.06 -1.99 -2.77
N LEU A 20 -18.57 -1.01 -2.01
CA LEU A 20 -18.14 -1.19 -0.63
C LEU A 20 -19.32 -1.12 0.34
N SER A 21 -19.43 -2.09 1.25
CA SER A 21 -20.46 -2.07 2.30
C SER A 21 -20.13 -1.05 3.40
N ASP A 22 -21.09 -0.74 4.26
CA ASP A 22 -20.87 0.15 5.41
C ASP A 22 -19.82 -0.42 6.40
N GLU A 23 -19.73 -1.74 6.49
CA GLU A 23 -18.72 -2.44 7.31
C GLU A 23 -17.30 -2.28 6.72
N ASP A 24 -17.18 -2.38 5.39
CA ASP A 24 -15.90 -2.14 4.69
C ASP A 24 -15.43 -0.70 4.89
N HIS A 25 -16.35 0.27 4.78
CA HIS A 25 -16.03 1.68 5.05
C HIS A 25 -15.59 1.90 6.49
N HIS A 26 -16.22 1.25 7.45
CA HIS A 26 -15.86 1.37 8.86
C HIS A 26 -14.47 0.81 9.14
N LEU A 27 -14.15 -0.36 8.59
CA LEU A 27 -12.83 -0.98 8.71
C LEU A 27 -11.73 -0.14 8.05
N LEU A 28 -11.99 0.42 6.88
CA LEU A 28 -11.07 1.34 6.20
C LEU A 28 -10.87 2.64 6.99
N ALA A 29 -11.92 3.16 7.61
CA ALA A 29 -11.82 4.36 8.46
C ALA A 29 -11.03 4.09 9.74
N ILE A 30 -11.19 2.92 10.37
CA ILE A 30 -10.39 2.50 11.53
C ILE A 30 -8.93 2.33 11.15
N TRP A 31 -8.66 1.69 10.00
CA TRP A 31 -7.30 1.53 9.50
C TRP A 31 -6.65 2.90 9.22
N ALA A 32 -7.34 3.78 8.50
CA ALA A 32 -6.87 5.14 8.24
C ALA A 32 -6.70 5.98 9.53
N ALA A 33 -7.53 5.76 10.56
CA ALA A 33 -7.43 6.43 11.85
C ALA A 33 -6.26 5.92 12.69
N ALA A 34 -5.96 4.62 12.65
CA ALA A 34 -4.79 4.02 13.28
C ALA A 34 -3.48 4.48 12.63
N VAL A 35 -3.53 4.92 11.37
CA VAL A 35 -2.37 5.35 10.57
C VAL A 35 -2.39 6.87 10.29
N ALA A 36 -3.21 7.64 11.01
CA ALA A 36 -3.51 9.04 10.70
C ALA A 36 -2.30 10.00 10.75
N HIS A 37 -1.50 10.01 9.68
CA HIS A 37 -0.94 11.22 9.09
C HIS A 37 -0.85 11.11 7.55
N VAL A 38 -1.97 10.72 6.93
CA VAL A 38 -2.29 10.73 5.48
C VAL A 38 -2.21 9.34 4.81
N ALA A 39 -3.33 8.83 4.30
CA ALA A 39 -3.47 7.53 3.62
C ALA A 39 -2.53 7.32 2.40
N ALA A 40 -1.94 8.39 1.86
CA ALA A 40 -0.89 8.30 0.84
C ALA A 40 0.50 7.92 1.40
N HIS A 41 0.71 8.02 2.72
CA HIS A 41 1.97 7.67 3.37
C HIS A 41 2.07 6.20 3.73
N GLU A 42 0.97 5.43 3.69
CA GLU A 42 1.02 3.99 4.03
C GLU A 42 1.90 3.24 3.03
N LEU A 43 1.67 3.50 1.74
CA LEU A 43 2.52 2.96 0.69
C LEU A 43 3.94 3.54 0.73
N GLY A 44 4.07 4.83 1.06
CA GLY A 44 5.37 5.47 1.24
C GLY A 44 6.18 4.83 2.37
N ALA A 45 5.56 4.54 3.51
CA ALA A 45 6.19 3.90 4.65
C ALA A 45 6.61 2.46 4.31
N ALA A 46 5.75 1.69 3.63
CA ALA A 46 6.08 0.37 3.10
C ALA A 46 7.31 0.43 2.16
N ALA A 47 7.33 1.41 1.24
CA ALA A 47 8.45 1.62 0.33
C ALA A 47 9.74 2.03 1.06
N TYR A 48 9.65 2.89 2.07
CA TYR A 48 10.79 3.28 2.89
C TYR A 48 11.33 2.13 3.73
N ALA A 49 10.47 1.27 4.28
CA ALA A 49 10.88 0.07 4.99
C ALA A 49 11.68 -0.88 4.07
N ILE A 50 11.20 -1.11 2.84
CA ILE A 50 11.95 -1.88 1.83
C ILE A 50 13.30 -1.23 1.54
N ARG A 51 13.35 0.09 1.35
CA ARG A 51 14.62 0.80 1.12
C ARG A 51 15.57 0.74 2.31
N ALA A 52 15.05 0.75 3.53
CA ALA A 52 15.84 0.61 4.75
C ALA A 52 16.43 -0.81 4.85
N ALA A 53 15.64 -1.84 4.57
CA ALA A 53 16.11 -3.22 4.51
C ALA A 53 17.21 -3.41 3.44
N VAL A 54 17.02 -2.84 2.25
CA VAL A 54 18.03 -2.82 1.19
C VAL A 54 19.30 -2.08 1.61
N ALA A 55 19.18 -0.93 2.26
CA ALA A 55 20.33 -0.13 2.70
C ALA A 55 21.13 -0.82 3.82
N ALA A 56 20.47 -1.62 4.65
CA ALA A 56 21.11 -2.39 5.72
C ALA A 56 21.78 -3.69 5.23
N ALA A 57 21.44 -4.16 4.03
CA ALA A 57 21.95 -5.41 3.47
C ALA A 57 23.34 -5.24 2.80
N PRO A 58 24.21 -6.27 2.85
CA PRO A 58 25.41 -6.33 2.03
C PRO A 58 25.09 -6.19 0.54
N GLU A 59 26.02 -5.64 -0.26
CA GLU A 59 25.79 -5.32 -1.67
C GLU A 59 25.26 -6.51 -2.49
N ASN A 60 25.80 -7.71 -2.24
CA ASN A 60 25.41 -8.94 -2.93
C ASN A 60 24.05 -9.52 -2.48
N GLN A 61 23.41 -8.94 -1.46
CA GLN A 61 22.15 -9.40 -0.86
C GLN A 61 21.04 -8.35 -0.90
N LYS A 62 21.30 -7.17 -1.46
CA LYS A 62 20.32 -6.07 -1.53
C LYS A 62 19.01 -6.47 -2.19
N GLU A 63 19.08 -7.20 -3.30
CA GLU A 63 17.88 -7.63 -4.02
C GLU A 63 17.09 -8.69 -3.22
N GLU A 64 17.79 -9.62 -2.58
CA GLU A 64 17.17 -10.61 -1.70
C GLU A 64 16.48 -9.93 -0.50
N ALA A 65 17.12 -8.92 0.10
CA ALA A 65 16.55 -8.14 1.19
C ALA A 65 15.29 -7.37 0.75
N ARG A 66 15.31 -6.79 -0.46
CA ARG A 66 14.13 -6.13 -1.06
C ARG A 66 12.95 -7.09 -1.16
N VAL A 67 13.18 -8.27 -1.74
CA VAL A 67 12.15 -9.28 -1.97
C VAL A 67 11.63 -9.85 -0.65
N LYS A 68 12.52 -10.14 0.32
CA LYS A 68 12.14 -10.65 1.65
C LYS A 68 11.28 -9.65 2.42
N GLU A 69 11.70 -8.39 2.47
CA GLU A 69 10.94 -7.35 3.17
C GLU A 69 9.56 -7.13 2.51
N ARG A 70 9.51 -7.06 1.17
CA ARG A 70 8.24 -6.96 0.44
C ARG A 70 7.33 -8.15 0.74
N GLN A 71 7.85 -9.38 0.70
CA GLN A 71 7.07 -10.58 0.97
C GLN A 71 6.56 -10.61 2.40
N TRP A 72 7.41 -10.27 3.38
CA TRP A 72 7.01 -10.18 4.77
C TRP A 72 5.86 -9.18 4.96
N GLN A 73 5.94 -8.00 4.34
CA GLN A 73 4.85 -7.02 4.38
C GLN A 73 3.54 -7.57 3.81
N LEU A 74 3.59 -8.27 2.66
CA LEU A 74 2.43 -8.90 2.05
C LEU A 74 1.82 -10.00 2.94
N ASP A 75 2.65 -10.75 3.64
CA ASP A 75 2.22 -11.83 4.55
C ASP A 75 1.51 -11.27 5.80
N GLN A 76 1.85 -10.05 6.23
CA GLN A 76 1.15 -9.36 7.33
C GLN A 76 -0.24 -8.83 6.91
N LEU A 77 -0.56 -8.76 5.61
CA LEU A 77 -1.82 -8.21 5.16
C LEU A 77 -2.99 -9.20 5.41
N PRO A 78 -4.08 -8.72 6.04
CA PRO A 78 -5.33 -9.47 6.10
C PRO A 78 -5.81 -9.82 4.68
N GLU A 79 -6.27 -11.06 4.50
CA GLU A 79 -6.69 -11.60 3.19
C GLU A 79 -7.66 -10.67 2.45
N LYS A 80 -8.66 -10.15 3.18
CA LYS A 80 -9.70 -9.26 2.64
C LYS A 80 -9.20 -7.97 1.98
N ILE A 81 -8.03 -7.44 2.39
CA ILE A 81 -7.47 -6.21 1.82
C ILE A 81 -6.23 -6.44 0.97
N ARG A 82 -5.66 -7.65 0.96
CA ARG A 82 -4.40 -7.96 0.28
C ARG A 82 -4.44 -7.59 -1.20
N ALA A 83 -5.52 -7.92 -1.90
CA ALA A 83 -5.69 -7.59 -3.31
C ALA A 83 -5.71 -6.07 -3.56
N LEU A 84 -6.37 -5.29 -2.69
CA LEU A 84 -6.44 -3.84 -2.79
C LEU A 84 -5.07 -3.19 -2.59
N VAL A 85 -4.29 -3.68 -1.63
CA VAL A 85 -2.94 -3.16 -1.35
C VAL A 85 -1.97 -3.50 -2.48
N VAL A 86 -2.03 -4.72 -3.02
CA VAL A 86 -1.19 -5.12 -4.17
C VAL A 86 -1.51 -4.28 -5.41
N ASP A 87 -2.80 -4.00 -5.65
CA ASP A 87 -3.20 -3.12 -6.74
C ASP A 87 -2.68 -1.69 -6.57
N ASP A 88 -2.74 -1.12 -5.35
CA ASP A 88 -2.21 0.22 -5.08
C ASP A 88 -0.67 0.26 -5.19
N GLN A 89 0.02 -0.79 -4.70
CA GLN A 89 1.46 -0.97 -4.91
C GLN A 89 1.82 -0.98 -6.40
N ARG A 90 1.06 -1.70 -7.23
CA ARG A 90 1.26 -1.75 -8.68
C ARG A 90 1.04 -0.40 -9.34
N LEU A 91 -0.04 0.30 -8.98
CA LEU A 91 -0.43 1.58 -9.59
C LEU A 91 0.56 2.71 -9.29
N ARG A 92 1.25 2.65 -8.14
CA ARG A 92 2.14 3.71 -7.65
C ARG A 92 3.59 3.28 -7.53
N ASN A 93 3.95 2.11 -8.08
CA ASN A 93 5.29 1.56 -7.94
C ASN A 93 6.35 2.52 -8.51
N ASP A 94 6.04 3.17 -9.62
CA ASP A 94 6.90 4.15 -10.30
C ASP A 94 7.27 5.33 -9.39
N ILE A 95 6.29 5.89 -8.66
CA ILE A 95 6.51 6.99 -7.72
C ILE A 95 7.14 6.52 -6.40
N CYS A 96 7.19 5.20 -6.17
CA CYS A 96 7.84 4.55 -5.03
C CYS A 96 9.16 3.86 -5.41
N TRP A 97 9.89 4.38 -6.41
CA TRP A 97 11.22 3.87 -6.83
C TRP A 97 11.22 2.41 -7.29
N SER A 98 10.09 1.90 -7.75
CA SER A 98 9.91 0.55 -8.26
C SER A 98 10.18 -0.58 -7.24
N VAL A 99 10.20 -0.27 -5.94
CA VAL A 99 10.60 -1.22 -4.89
C VAL A 99 9.63 -2.39 -4.70
N PHE A 100 8.37 -2.25 -5.15
CA PHE A 100 7.36 -3.32 -5.10
C PHE A 100 7.39 -4.25 -6.31
N GLY A 101 8.22 -3.97 -7.33
CA GLY A 101 8.27 -4.76 -8.56
C GLY A 101 8.66 -6.22 -8.34
N ASN A 102 8.37 -7.08 -9.32
CA ASN A 102 8.94 -8.43 -9.39
C ASN A 102 10.42 -8.35 -9.71
#